data_AF-A0DD93-F1
#
_entry.id   AF-A0DD93-F1
#
_cell.length_a   1.000
_cell.length_b   1.000
_cell.length_c   1.000
_cell.angle_alpha   90.00
_cell.angle_beta   90.00
_cell.angle_gamma   90.00
#
_symmetry.space_group_name_H-M   'P 1'
#
loop_
_entity.id
_entity.type
_entity.pdbx_description
1 polymer ?
#
loop_
_entity_poly.entity_id
_entity_poly.type
_entity_poly.pdbx_seq_one_letter_code
_entity_poly.pdbx_strand_id
1 'polypeptide(L)'
;MRSIQVLLQLKESQEIFKKIFIQFFYHRMSAPFYTVKDVPAQDFIRGYAEYLKKNNKIKIPEWASIVKTGLGKEISPIDQDWMYVRAAALARKIYVRGHWGVGNLTHMFGSVNDNGKHESGSGKVIRYLLQQLESIKVLKKDNKSLLKKGSRIVTKEGQQDLNRIATQVALAARK
;
A
#
# COMPACT_ATOMS: atom_id res chain seq x y z
N MET A 1 40.50 31.57 41.22
CA MET A 1 40.21 31.43 39.77
C MET A 1 40.05 29.98 39.29
N ARG A 2 40.88 29.01 39.73
CA ARG A 2 40.80 27.60 39.25
C ARG A 2 39.47 26.88 39.54
N SER A 3 38.79 27.20 40.65
CA SER A 3 37.55 26.51 41.06
C SER A 3 36.34 26.78 40.16
N ILE A 4 36.25 27.97 39.54
CA ILE A 4 35.15 28.32 38.61
C ILE A 4 35.35 27.60 37.28
N GLN A 5 36.59 27.47 36.82
CA GLN A 5 36.95 26.73 35.61
C GLN A 5 36.59 25.24 35.72
N VAL A 6 36.83 24.61 36.87
CA VAL A 6 36.44 23.20 37.11
C VAL A 6 34.92 23.01 37.09
N LEU A 7 34.16 23.94 37.69
CA LEU A 7 32.69 23.90 37.68
C LEU A 7 32.10 24.11 36.27
N LEU A 8 32.71 24.97 35.46
CA LEU A 8 32.33 25.18 34.05
C LEU A 8 32.57 23.91 33.22
N GLN A 9 33.72 23.26 33.41
CA GLN A 9 34.08 22.03 32.69
C GLN A 9 33.19 20.85 33.08
N LEU A 10 32.78 20.78 34.35
CA LEU A 10 31.78 19.79 34.81
C LEU A 10 30.39 20.03 34.21
N LYS A 11 29.95 21.29 34.06
CA LYS A 11 28.65 21.61 33.42
C LYS A 11 28.65 21.27 31.93
N GLU A 12 29.71 21.58 31.19
CA GLU A 12 29.85 21.20 29.78
C GLU A 12 29.89 19.68 29.60
N SER A 13 30.59 18.97 30.48
CA SER A 13 30.59 17.51 30.49
C SER A 13 29.17 16.94 30.68
N GLN A 14 28.40 17.46 31.63
CA GLN A 14 27.01 17.03 31.87
C GLN A 14 26.07 17.32 30.68
N GLU A 15 26.26 18.44 29.99
CA GLU A 15 25.57 18.77 28.73
C GLU A 15 25.90 17.76 27.62
N ILE A 16 27.19 17.41 27.47
CA ILE A 16 27.66 16.43 26.48
C ILE A 16 27.13 15.04 26.82
N PHE A 17 27.15 14.63 28.10
CA PHE A 17 26.57 13.37 28.54
C PHE A 17 25.06 13.33 28.31
N LYS A 18 24.33 14.43 28.55
CA LYS A 18 22.89 14.50 28.21
C LYS A 18 22.67 14.42 26.70
N LYS A 19 23.44 15.11 25.87
CA LYS A 19 23.34 15.02 24.40
C LYS A 19 23.65 13.62 23.90
N ILE A 20 24.72 12.99 24.37
CA ILE A 20 25.09 11.62 24.03
C ILE A 20 24.02 10.64 24.53
N PHE A 21 23.53 10.79 25.76
CA PHE A 21 22.49 9.92 26.33
C PHE A 21 21.17 10.05 25.57
N ILE A 22 20.77 11.27 25.21
CA ILE A 22 19.61 11.53 24.37
C ILE A 22 19.82 10.94 22.96
N GLN A 23 20.97 11.16 22.33
CA GLN A 23 21.33 10.57 21.03
C GLN A 23 21.31 9.04 21.08
N PHE A 24 21.84 8.44 22.15
CA PHE A 24 21.93 6.99 22.36
C PHE A 24 20.56 6.38 22.68
N PHE A 25 19.71 7.10 23.42
CA PHE A 25 18.33 6.70 23.72
C PHE A 25 17.44 6.79 22.47
N TYR A 26 17.58 7.85 21.66
CA TYR A 26 16.92 7.94 20.36
C TYR A 26 17.45 6.94 19.33
N HIS A 27 18.72 6.54 19.42
CA HIS A 27 19.31 5.52 18.53
C HIS A 27 18.80 4.10 18.84
N ARG A 28 18.39 3.83 20.09
CA ARG A 28 17.89 2.52 20.54
C ARG A 28 16.39 2.32 20.31
N MET A 29 15.64 3.38 20.03
CA MET A 29 14.29 3.27 19.49
C MET A 29 14.36 3.13 17.96
N SER A 30 14.55 1.91 17.48
CA SER A 30 14.30 1.59 16.07
C SER A 30 12.92 2.13 15.69
N ALA A 31 12.85 2.98 14.66
CA ALA A 31 11.57 3.50 14.20
C ALA A 31 10.63 2.31 13.91
N PRO A 32 9.41 2.32 14.46
CA PRO A 32 8.56 1.15 14.37
C PRO A 32 8.19 0.85 12.92
N PHE A 33 8.52 -0.35 12.44
CA PHE A 33 8.24 -0.80 11.09
C PHE A 33 6.99 -1.69 11.08
N TYR A 34 6.00 -1.32 10.26
CA TYR A 34 4.77 -2.11 10.07
C TYR A 34 4.71 -2.65 8.65
N THR A 35 4.31 -3.91 8.53
CA THR A 35 3.99 -4.53 7.25
C THR A 35 2.53 -4.30 6.89
N VAL A 36 2.18 -4.54 5.63
CA VAL A 36 0.79 -4.45 5.14
C VAL A 36 -0.17 -5.41 5.87
N LYS A 37 0.36 -6.47 6.49
CA LYS A 37 -0.44 -7.44 7.25
C LYS A 37 -0.79 -6.94 8.66
N ASP A 38 -0.03 -5.98 9.19
CA ASP A 38 -0.18 -5.46 10.55
C ASP A 38 -1.23 -4.33 10.63
N VAL A 39 -1.73 -3.86 9.48
CA VAL A 39 -2.68 -2.76 9.37
C VAL A 39 -4.06 -3.28 8.91
N PRO A 40 -5.17 -2.75 9.45
CA PRO A 40 -6.50 -3.05 8.96
C PRO A 40 -6.61 -2.81 7.44
N ALA A 41 -7.25 -3.74 6.74
CA ALA A 41 -7.27 -3.75 5.29
C ALA A 41 -7.90 -2.48 4.69
N GLN A 42 -8.98 -2.00 5.31
CA GLN A 42 -9.73 -0.84 4.85
C GLN A 42 -8.91 0.45 4.96
N ASP A 43 -8.25 0.65 6.09
CA ASP A 43 -7.43 1.84 6.35
C ASP A 43 -6.22 1.89 5.41
N PHE A 44 -5.58 0.74 5.19
CA PHE A 44 -4.50 0.63 4.20
C PHE A 44 -4.98 0.98 2.79
N ILE A 45 -6.14 0.45 2.37
CA ILE A 45 -6.67 0.70 1.03
C ILE A 45 -6.97 2.18 0.83
N ARG A 46 -7.56 2.84 1.83
CA ARG A 46 -7.84 4.28 1.79
C ARG A 46 -6.54 5.10 1.71
N GLY A 47 -5.59 4.84 2.60
CA GLY A 47 -4.31 5.56 2.63
C GLY A 47 -3.49 5.38 1.34
N TYR A 48 -3.50 4.18 0.76
CA TYR A 48 -2.81 3.93 -0.50
C TYR A 48 -3.54 4.53 -1.71
N ALA A 49 -4.88 4.58 -1.71
CA ALA A 49 -5.64 5.26 -2.75
C ALA A 49 -5.34 6.77 -2.78
N GLU A 50 -5.28 7.41 -1.61
CA GLU A 50 -4.88 8.81 -1.48
C GLU A 50 -3.45 9.04 -1.98
N TYR A 51 -2.53 8.14 -1.67
CA TYR A 51 -1.16 8.20 -2.18
C TYR A 51 -1.11 8.12 -3.71
N LEU A 52 -1.89 7.24 -4.33
CA LEU A 52 -1.95 7.10 -5.78
C LEU A 52 -2.53 8.34 -6.45
N LYS A 53 -3.54 8.95 -5.82
CA LYS A 53 -4.17 10.21 -6.27
C LYS A 53 -3.20 11.39 -6.18
N LYS A 54 -2.56 11.58 -5.03
CA LYS A 54 -1.59 12.69 -4.81
C LYS A 54 -0.43 12.67 -5.81
N ASN A 55 0.02 11.47 -6.20
CA ASN A 55 1.13 11.34 -7.14
C ASN A 55 0.70 11.27 -8.62
N ASN A 56 -0.60 11.28 -8.91
CA ASN A 56 -1.16 11.13 -10.28
C ASN A 56 -0.52 9.97 -11.08
N LYS A 57 -0.20 8.87 -10.39
CA LYS A 57 0.56 7.75 -10.97
C LYS A 57 -0.27 6.85 -11.88
N ILE A 58 -1.58 6.82 -11.69
CA ILE A 58 -2.52 6.02 -12.49
C ILE A 58 -3.25 6.94 -13.45
N LYS A 59 -3.19 6.61 -14.74
CA LYS A 59 -4.01 7.25 -15.76
C LYS A 59 -5.43 6.72 -15.62
N ILE A 60 -6.40 7.62 -15.46
CA ILE A 60 -7.82 7.24 -15.48
C ILE A 60 -8.27 7.20 -16.94
N PRO A 61 -8.84 6.09 -17.41
CA PRO A 61 -9.36 5.98 -18.76
C PRO A 61 -10.74 6.62 -18.86
N GLU A 62 -11.09 7.13 -20.04
CA GLU A 62 -12.38 7.78 -20.31
C GLU A 62 -13.59 6.89 -19.96
N TRP A 63 -13.51 5.60 -20.27
CA TRP A 63 -14.60 4.66 -19.98
C TRP A 63 -14.86 4.45 -18.49
N ALA A 64 -13.99 4.90 -17.57
CA ALA A 64 -14.15 4.68 -16.14
C ALA A 64 -15.40 5.36 -15.54
N SER A 65 -15.92 6.41 -16.19
CA SER A 65 -17.14 7.12 -15.77
C SER A 65 -18.43 6.38 -16.16
N ILE A 66 -18.38 5.53 -17.20
CA ILE A 66 -19.56 4.89 -17.79
C ILE A 66 -19.71 3.46 -17.29
N VAL A 67 -18.61 2.77 -17.00
CA VAL A 67 -18.63 1.33 -16.72
C VAL A 67 -19.05 1.00 -15.29
N LYS A 68 -19.76 -0.12 -15.18
CA LYS A 68 -19.92 -0.84 -13.91
C LYS A 68 -18.76 -1.81 -13.65
N THR A 69 -18.61 -2.18 -12.39
CA THR A 69 -17.45 -2.92 -11.89
C THR A 69 -17.44 -4.42 -12.20
N GLY A 70 -18.58 -4.98 -12.57
CA GLY A 70 -18.79 -6.40 -12.84
C GLY A 70 -20.20 -6.65 -13.37
N LEU A 71 -20.45 -7.86 -13.86
CA LEU A 71 -21.75 -8.21 -14.44
C LEU A 71 -22.86 -8.23 -13.39
N GLY A 72 -22.57 -8.81 -12.21
CA GLY A 72 -23.49 -8.91 -11.07
C GLY A 72 -23.68 -7.61 -10.28
N LYS A 73 -23.40 -6.45 -10.86
CA LYS A 73 -23.76 -5.14 -10.29
C LYS A 73 -24.81 -4.49 -11.18
N GLU A 74 -25.82 -3.90 -10.58
CA GLU A 74 -26.85 -3.15 -11.31
C GLU A 74 -26.37 -1.74 -11.64
N ILE A 75 -25.80 -1.05 -10.65
CA ILE A 75 -25.39 0.36 -10.76
C ILE A 75 -23.87 0.53 -10.85
N SER A 76 -23.45 1.64 -11.46
CA SER A 76 -22.06 2.10 -11.48
C SER A 76 -21.61 2.56 -10.09
N PRO A 77 -20.29 2.53 -9.78
CA PRO A 77 -19.77 3.01 -8.50
C PRO A 77 -20.15 4.47 -8.23
N ILE A 78 -20.59 4.74 -7.01
CA ILE A 78 -20.96 6.09 -6.55
C ILE A 78 -19.72 6.96 -6.35
N ASP A 79 -18.64 6.36 -5.85
CA ASP A 79 -17.37 7.06 -5.60
C ASP A 79 -16.64 7.34 -6.92
N GLN A 80 -16.23 8.59 -7.15
CA GLN A 80 -15.44 8.99 -8.33
C GLN A 80 -14.01 8.42 -8.29
N ASP A 81 -13.44 8.22 -7.10
CA ASP A 81 -12.09 7.72 -6.89
C ASP A 81 -12.02 6.18 -6.86
N TRP A 82 -13.11 5.49 -7.24
CA TRP A 82 -13.25 4.04 -7.13
C TRP A 82 -12.13 3.25 -7.83
N MET A 83 -11.54 3.80 -8.90
CA MET A 83 -10.41 3.19 -9.61
C MET A 83 -9.13 3.17 -8.77
N TYR A 84 -8.86 4.23 -7.99
CA TYR A 84 -7.72 4.29 -7.07
C TYR A 84 -7.91 3.33 -5.91
N VAL A 85 -9.11 3.31 -5.32
CA VAL A 85 -9.49 2.36 -4.26
C VAL A 85 -9.33 0.92 -4.74
N ARG A 86 -9.77 0.63 -5.96
CA ARG A 86 -9.63 -0.70 -6.56
C ARG A 86 -8.18 -1.07 -6.85
N ALA A 87 -7.37 -0.14 -7.35
CA ALA A 87 -5.94 -0.35 -7.56
C ALA A 87 -5.22 -0.68 -6.24
N ALA A 88 -5.54 0.05 -5.17
CA ALA A 88 -5.00 -0.20 -3.83
C ALA A 88 -5.40 -1.58 -3.29
N ALA A 89 -6.67 -1.97 -3.44
CA ALA A 89 -7.15 -3.29 -3.06
C ALA A 89 -6.45 -4.42 -3.83
N LEU A 90 -6.22 -4.23 -5.14
CA LEU A 90 -5.50 -5.18 -5.99
C LEU A 90 -4.04 -5.33 -5.54
N ALA A 91 -3.33 -4.22 -5.31
CA ALA A 91 -1.95 -4.24 -4.83
C ALA A 91 -1.82 -5.00 -3.49
N ARG A 92 -2.73 -4.73 -2.54
CA ARG A 92 -2.77 -5.44 -1.26
C ARG A 92 -3.03 -6.93 -1.42
N LYS A 93 -3.99 -7.33 -2.26
CA LYS A 93 -4.31 -8.76 -2.46
C LYS A 93 -3.12 -9.52 -3.04
N ILE A 94 -2.42 -8.95 -4.01
CA ILE A 94 -1.23 -9.57 -4.61
C ILE A 94 -0.09 -9.63 -3.60
N TYR A 95 0.08 -8.62 -2.75
CA TYR A 95 1.05 -8.65 -1.65
C TYR A 95 0.81 -9.82 -0.69
N VAL A 96 -0.45 -10.04 -0.28
CA VAL A 96 -0.77 -11.06 0.73
C VAL A 96 -0.71 -12.48 0.20
N ARG A 97 -1.25 -12.73 -1.00
CA ARG A 97 -1.41 -14.10 -1.54
C ARG A 97 -0.26 -14.51 -2.48
N GLY A 98 0.36 -13.57 -3.19
CA GLY A 98 1.35 -13.84 -4.23
C GLY A 98 0.79 -14.57 -5.46
N HIS A 99 1.46 -14.41 -6.61
CA HIS A 99 1.18 -15.15 -7.86
C HIS A 99 -0.30 -15.23 -8.27
N TRP A 100 -0.95 -14.08 -8.48
CA TRP A 100 -2.35 -14.03 -8.92
C TRP A 100 -2.49 -13.57 -10.38
N GLY A 101 -3.40 -14.24 -11.10
CA GLY A 101 -3.81 -13.89 -12.46
C GLY A 101 -5.13 -13.11 -12.48
N VAL A 102 -5.52 -12.64 -13.68
CA VAL A 102 -6.76 -11.87 -13.87
C VAL A 102 -7.99 -12.70 -13.49
N GLY A 103 -8.05 -13.99 -13.86
CA GLY A 103 -9.20 -14.86 -13.59
C GLY A 103 -9.51 -15.05 -12.10
N ASN A 104 -8.47 -15.26 -11.28
CA ASN A 104 -8.63 -15.37 -9.82
C ASN A 104 -9.11 -14.05 -9.22
N LEU A 105 -8.57 -12.93 -9.72
CA LEU A 105 -8.98 -11.60 -9.29
C LEU A 105 -10.43 -11.30 -9.69
N THR A 106 -10.85 -11.64 -10.92
CA THR A 106 -12.23 -11.43 -11.36
C THR A 106 -13.22 -12.24 -10.52
N HIS A 107 -12.86 -13.47 -10.15
CA HIS A 107 -13.70 -14.28 -9.25
C HIS A 107 -13.78 -13.64 -7.85
N MET A 108 -12.66 -13.18 -7.30
CA MET A 108 -12.60 -12.60 -5.95
C MET A 108 -13.31 -11.24 -5.83
N PHE A 109 -13.31 -10.44 -6.90
CA PHE A 109 -14.05 -9.18 -6.99
C PHE A 109 -15.42 -9.37 -7.67
N GLY A 110 -15.91 -10.61 -7.75
CA GLY A 110 -17.25 -10.93 -8.20
C GLY A 110 -18.32 -10.50 -7.21
N SER A 111 -19.57 -10.61 -7.64
CA SER A 111 -20.73 -10.42 -6.78
C SER A 111 -21.86 -11.35 -7.17
N VAL A 112 -22.72 -11.62 -6.21
CA VAL A 112 -23.98 -12.34 -6.46
C VAL A 112 -24.94 -11.37 -7.15
N ASN A 113 -25.57 -11.82 -8.24
CA ASN A 113 -26.62 -11.07 -8.93
C ASN A 113 -27.99 -11.29 -8.26
N ASP A 114 -29.01 -10.59 -8.74
CA ASP A 114 -30.36 -10.61 -8.12
C ASP A 114 -31.02 -12.00 -8.19
N ASN A 115 -30.58 -12.83 -9.15
CA ASN A 115 -31.00 -14.22 -9.29
C ASN A 115 -30.26 -15.17 -8.32
N GLY A 116 -29.43 -14.66 -7.40
CA GLY A 116 -28.68 -15.46 -6.44
C GLY A 116 -27.45 -16.17 -7.01
N LYS A 117 -27.08 -15.93 -8.27
CA LYS A 117 -25.93 -16.54 -8.94
C LYS A 117 -24.67 -15.69 -8.78
N HIS A 118 -23.56 -16.33 -8.44
CA HIS A 118 -22.26 -15.66 -8.41
C HIS A 118 -21.77 -15.33 -9.82
N GLU A 119 -21.56 -14.05 -10.09
CA GLU A 119 -21.01 -13.54 -11.35
C GLU A 119 -19.64 -12.93 -11.14
N SER A 120 -18.73 -13.16 -12.09
CA SER A 120 -17.37 -12.64 -12.01
C SER A 120 -17.31 -11.11 -12.22
N GLY A 121 -16.32 -10.48 -11.58
CA GLY A 121 -16.01 -9.07 -11.78
C GLY A 121 -15.47 -8.76 -13.18
N SER A 122 -15.44 -7.49 -13.55
CA SER A 122 -14.99 -7.07 -14.88
C SER A 122 -13.50 -7.33 -15.11
N GLY A 123 -13.20 -8.21 -16.08
CA GLY A 123 -11.82 -8.54 -16.45
C GLY A 123 -11.05 -7.38 -17.08
N LYS A 124 -11.72 -6.48 -17.82
CA LYS A 124 -11.08 -5.31 -18.45
C LYS A 124 -10.57 -4.32 -17.40
N VAL A 125 -11.38 -4.02 -16.39
CA VAL A 125 -11.04 -3.11 -15.28
C VAL A 125 -9.82 -3.63 -14.53
N ILE A 126 -9.87 -4.90 -14.11
CA ILE A 126 -8.78 -5.52 -13.35
C ILE A 126 -7.50 -5.57 -14.18
N ARG A 127 -7.57 -5.98 -15.44
CA ARG A 127 -6.40 -6.04 -16.33
C ARG A 127 -5.77 -4.67 -16.54
N TYR A 128 -6.59 -3.64 -16.74
CA TYR A 128 -6.11 -2.27 -16.92
C TYR A 128 -5.35 -1.78 -15.67
N LEU A 129 -5.93 -1.95 -14.48
CA LEU A 129 -5.30 -1.54 -13.23
C LEU A 129 -3.98 -2.30 -12.96
N LEU A 130 -3.92 -3.59 -13.29
CA LEU A 130 -2.67 -4.35 -13.20
C LEU A 130 -1.60 -3.82 -14.14
N GLN A 131 -1.97 -3.46 -15.38
CA GLN A 131 -1.04 -2.85 -16.34
C GLN A 131 -0.53 -1.49 -15.83
N GLN A 132 -1.40 -0.66 -15.23
CA GLN A 132 -0.99 0.61 -14.63
C GLN A 132 -0.03 0.39 -13.44
N LEU A 133 -0.31 -0.58 -12.56
CA LEU A 133 0.58 -0.93 -11.44
C LEU A 133 1.91 -1.55 -11.91
N GLU A 134 1.93 -2.23 -13.05
CA GLU A 134 3.16 -2.68 -13.73
C GLU A 134 3.95 -1.48 -14.27
N SER A 135 3.29 -0.47 -14.86
CA SER A 135 3.95 0.77 -15.31
C SER A 135 4.61 1.55 -14.17
N ILE A 136 4.03 1.52 -12.98
CA ILE A 136 4.57 2.16 -11.76
C ILE A 136 5.66 1.29 -11.11
N LYS A 137 5.98 0.11 -11.66
CA LYS A 137 6.94 -0.87 -11.13
C LYS A 137 6.58 -1.43 -9.75
N VAL A 138 5.34 -1.28 -9.29
CA VAL A 138 4.88 -1.91 -8.03
C VAL A 138 4.70 -3.41 -8.22
N LEU A 139 4.20 -3.81 -9.39
CA LEU A 139 3.98 -5.19 -9.78
C LEU A 139 4.90 -5.58 -10.94
N LYS A 140 5.20 -6.87 -11.03
CA LYS A 140 5.85 -7.50 -12.18
C LYS A 140 5.12 -8.77 -12.58
N LYS A 141 5.24 -9.13 -13.85
CA LYS A 141 4.84 -10.45 -14.33
C LYS A 141 5.88 -11.49 -13.89
N ASP A 142 5.38 -12.63 -13.46
CA ASP A 142 6.20 -13.79 -13.17
C ASP A 142 6.42 -14.59 -14.44
N ASN A 143 7.65 -14.55 -14.94
CA ASN A 143 8.09 -15.38 -16.06
C ASN A 143 8.85 -16.62 -15.60
N LYS A 144 9.14 -16.75 -14.31
CA LYS A 144 9.99 -17.81 -13.75
C LYS A 144 9.18 -19.03 -13.29
N SER A 145 7.98 -18.81 -12.76
CA SER A 145 7.13 -19.93 -12.32
C SER A 145 6.61 -20.74 -13.51
N LEU A 146 6.84 -22.05 -13.47
CA LEU A 146 6.37 -23.01 -14.47
C LEU A 146 4.85 -23.18 -14.46
N LEU A 147 4.24 -23.19 -13.27
CA LEU A 147 2.80 -23.43 -13.08
C LEU A 147 1.94 -22.16 -13.18
N LYS A 148 2.51 -21.00 -12.86
CA LYS A 148 1.80 -19.71 -12.78
C LYS A 148 2.43 -18.65 -13.67
N LYS A 149 2.82 -19.05 -14.88
CA LYS A 149 3.43 -18.17 -15.88
C LYS A 149 2.48 -17.01 -16.20
N GLY A 150 2.99 -15.77 -16.16
CA GLY A 150 2.19 -14.56 -16.39
C GLY A 150 1.29 -14.14 -15.22
N SER A 151 1.41 -14.79 -14.05
CA SER A 151 0.85 -14.27 -12.80
C SER A 151 1.58 -13.01 -12.35
N ARG A 152 0.97 -12.22 -11.46
CA ARG A 152 1.55 -10.97 -10.96
C ARG A 152 2.13 -11.19 -9.58
N ILE A 153 3.32 -10.63 -9.36
CA ILE A 153 4.03 -10.62 -8.09
C ILE A 153 4.43 -9.17 -7.78
N VAL A 154 4.49 -8.83 -6.50
CA VAL A 154 5.03 -7.54 -6.03
C VAL A 154 6.55 -7.49 -6.28
N THR A 155 7.06 -6.33 -6.70
CA THR A 155 8.50 -6.09 -6.83
C THR A 155 9.13 -5.74 -5.49
N LYS A 156 10.48 -5.71 -5.40
CA LYS A 156 11.17 -5.27 -4.19
C LYS A 156 10.85 -3.80 -3.87
N GLU A 157 10.83 -2.95 -4.89
CA GLU A 157 10.44 -1.53 -4.80
C GLU A 157 8.98 -1.38 -4.35
N GLY A 158 8.06 -2.12 -4.97
CA GLY A 158 6.64 -2.12 -4.61
C GLY A 158 6.42 -2.58 -3.17
N GLN A 159 7.16 -3.57 -2.70
CA GLN A 159 7.08 -4.04 -1.31
C GLN A 159 7.55 -2.97 -0.32
N GLN A 160 8.63 -2.25 -0.63
CA GLN A 160 9.11 -1.14 0.20
C GLN A 160 8.09 0.01 0.24
N ASP A 161 7.51 0.38 -0.90
CA ASP A 161 6.50 1.43 -0.99
C ASP A 161 5.24 1.06 -0.18
N LEU A 162 4.73 -0.15 -0.34
CA LEU A 162 3.53 -0.60 0.38
C LEU A 162 3.78 -0.65 1.89
N ASN A 163 4.95 -1.13 2.35
CA ASN A 163 5.28 -1.15 3.77
C ASN A 163 5.48 0.25 4.35
N ARG A 164 6.05 1.19 3.58
CA ARG A 164 6.18 2.59 3.99
C ARG A 164 4.81 3.22 4.25
N ILE A 165 3.85 3.02 3.34
CA ILE A 165 2.49 3.53 3.51
C ILE A 165 1.78 2.83 4.67
N ALA A 166 1.96 1.52 4.83
CA ALA A 166 1.42 0.79 5.99
C ALA A 166 1.92 1.38 7.33
N THR A 167 3.21 1.70 7.41
CA THR A 167 3.80 2.34 8.59
C THR A 167 3.19 3.73 8.85
N GLN A 168 2.98 4.54 7.81
CA GLN A 168 2.32 5.84 7.95
C GLN A 168 0.89 5.72 8.47
N VAL A 169 0.11 4.78 7.94
CA VAL A 169 -1.27 4.52 8.38
C VAL A 169 -1.30 4.02 9.83
N ALA A 170 -0.41 3.10 10.20
CA ALA A 170 -0.31 2.60 11.57
C ALA A 170 0.07 3.69 12.58
N LEU A 171 0.96 4.62 12.20
CA LEU A 171 1.32 5.77 13.03
C LEU A 171 0.18 6.79 13.14
N ALA A 172 -0.58 6.99 12.06
CA ALA A 172 -1.74 7.88 12.07
C ALA A 172 -2.86 7.34 12.97
N ALA A 173 -3.09 6.02 12.99
CA ALA A 173 -4.10 5.38 13.82
C ALA A 173 -3.80 5.40 15.33
N ARG A 174 -2.56 5.72 15.73
CA ARG A 174 -2.13 5.83 17.13
C ARG A 174 -2.32 7.21 17.74
N LYS A 175 -2.52 8.23 16.89
CA LYS A 175 -2.80 9.59 17.33
C LYS A 175 -4.28 9.71 17.66
#